data_AF-A0A3B4AVU3-F1
#
_entry.id   AF-A0A3B4AVU3-F1
#
_cell.length_a   1.000
_cell.length_b   1.000
_cell.length_c   1.000
_cell.angle_alpha   90.00
_cell.angle_beta   90.00
_cell.angle_gamma   90.00
#
_symmetry.space_group_name_H-M   'P 1'
#
loop_
_entity.id
_entity.type
_entity.pdbx_description
1 polymer ?
#
loop_
_entity_poly.entity_id
_entity_poly.type
_entity_poly.pdbx_seq_one_letter_code
_entity_poly.pdbx_strand_id
1 'polypeptide(L)'
;GSGLGGRPEQKKIPEKPGKIMRRQAVSSVLCSLASYYERGLHETLQVGSDRKTRYISPPPCGTLPKHESSLALTEKNPKDIAVSFYYFHHSASFLEDPGTFEEFLDKFLEGKLAFGKWTDHIKSWKNAKLRDRIIYITYEEMKEDLPAVVRSLSSFLGKNLSDEVIHKIAHHCSFDVMKNNPMSNFSLVPKIYIDHEKSPFLRKGVTGDWKNHFTSEQLRRFCSTIKKEMEGESFTLPWSLD
;
A
#
# COMPACT_ATOMS: atom_id res chain seq x y z
N GLY A 1 -53.78 -33.01 15.59
CA GLY A 1 -52.53 -33.12 16.36
C GLY A 1 -51.59 -34.05 15.62
N SER A 2 -50.50 -33.52 15.11
CA SER A 2 -49.41 -34.30 14.49
C SER A 2 -48.11 -33.55 14.77
N GLY A 3 -47.16 -34.27 15.37
CA GLY A 3 -46.06 -33.73 16.17
C GLY A 3 -44.94 -33.07 15.37
N LEU A 4 -44.33 -32.07 16.01
CA LEU A 4 -43.04 -31.53 15.65
C LEU A 4 -41.99 -32.17 16.57
N GLY A 5 -41.12 -32.99 15.98
CA GLY A 5 -39.91 -33.50 16.63
C GLY A 5 -38.91 -32.36 16.87
N GLY A 6 -38.53 -32.15 18.13
CA GLY A 6 -37.48 -31.21 18.51
C GLY A 6 -36.10 -31.68 18.04
N ARG A 7 -35.40 -30.83 17.29
CA ARG A 7 -33.94 -30.92 17.13
C ARG A 7 -33.26 -30.20 18.30
N PRO A 8 -32.16 -30.73 18.84
CA PRO A 8 -31.43 -30.08 19.93
C PRO A 8 -30.75 -28.80 19.46
N GLU A 9 -30.78 -27.76 20.30
CA GLU A 9 -30.02 -26.52 20.13
C GLU A 9 -28.52 -26.83 19.98
N GLN A 10 -28.01 -26.66 18.77
CA GLN A 10 -26.57 -26.54 18.56
C GLN A 10 -26.15 -25.17 19.09
N LYS A 11 -25.46 -25.16 20.25
CA LYS A 11 -24.68 -24.02 20.71
C LYS A 11 -23.82 -23.52 19.55
N LYS A 12 -24.07 -22.29 19.08
CA LYS A 12 -23.21 -21.59 18.13
C LYS A 12 -21.82 -21.49 18.76
N ILE A 13 -20.91 -22.33 18.31
CA ILE A 13 -19.47 -22.16 18.50
C ILE A 13 -19.14 -20.82 17.84
N PRO A 14 -18.52 -19.85 18.53
CA PRO A 14 -18.18 -18.58 17.92
C PRO A 14 -17.26 -18.84 16.73
N GLU A 15 -17.67 -18.36 15.55
CA GLU A 15 -16.84 -18.44 14.36
C GLU A 15 -15.48 -17.78 14.65
N LYS A 16 -14.40 -18.52 14.39
CA LYS A 16 -13.04 -18.02 14.55
C LYS A 16 -12.90 -16.70 13.78
N PRO A 17 -12.39 -15.61 14.40
CA PRO A 17 -12.29 -14.28 13.78
C PRO A 17 -11.39 -14.23 12.54
N GLY A 18 -10.65 -15.31 12.25
CA GLY A 18 -9.77 -15.42 11.08
C GLY A 18 -10.47 -15.43 9.70
N LYS A 19 -11.79 -15.63 9.59
CA LYS A 19 -12.47 -15.58 8.28
C LYS A 19 -12.85 -14.17 7.82
N ILE A 20 -13.11 -13.26 8.74
CA ILE A 20 -13.42 -11.85 8.42
C ILE A 20 -12.13 -11.10 8.04
N MET A 21 -11.00 -11.43 8.66
CA MET A 21 -9.70 -10.85 8.33
C MET A 21 -9.06 -11.42 7.05
N ARG A 22 -9.44 -12.62 6.61
CA ARG A 22 -8.94 -13.24 5.37
C ARG A 22 -9.49 -12.63 4.08
N ARG A 23 -10.40 -11.65 4.17
CA ARG A 23 -10.93 -10.91 3.00
C ARG A 23 -10.47 -9.46 2.90
N GLN A 24 -9.55 -9.01 3.78
CA GLN A 24 -9.02 -7.64 3.76
C GLN A 24 -7.49 -7.55 3.93
N ALA A 25 -6.76 -8.66 3.87
CA ALA A 25 -5.30 -8.67 3.88
C ALA A 25 -4.76 -8.91 2.45
N VAL A 26 -4.97 -7.95 1.56
CA VAL A 26 -4.34 -7.92 0.23
C VAL A 26 -3.83 -6.49 0.02
N SER A 27 -2.51 -6.33 -0.03
CA SER A 27 -1.77 -5.07 -0.20
C SER A 27 -1.82 -4.12 1.01
N SER A 28 -0.82 -4.16 1.91
CA SER A 28 -0.86 -3.34 3.14
C SER A 28 0.42 -2.61 3.54
N VAL A 29 1.40 -2.44 2.63
CA VAL A 29 2.57 -1.58 2.94
C VAL A 29 2.74 -0.45 1.93
N LEU A 30 2.47 -0.69 0.66
CA LEU A 30 2.31 0.37 -0.35
C LEU A 30 0.86 0.90 -0.39
N CYS A 31 -0.13 0.01 -0.31
CA CYS A 31 -1.55 0.35 -0.26
C CYS A 31 -1.95 1.07 1.04
N SER A 32 -1.23 0.89 2.13
CA SER A 32 -1.60 1.55 3.39
C SER A 32 -1.29 3.04 3.43
N LEU A 33 -0.36 3.52 2.61
CA LEU A 33 -0.18 4.95 2.37
C LEU A 33 -1.12 5.40 1.23
N ALA A 34 -1.17 4.67 0.11
CA ALA A 34 -2.03 5.02 -1.03
C ALA A 34 -3.54 5.01 -0.70
N SER A 35 -4.08 3.90 -0.18
CA SER A 35 -5.48 3.79 0.29
C SER A 35 -5.83 4.71 1.46
N TYR A 36 -4.85 5.36 2.08
CA TYR A 36 -5.08 6.28 3.18
C TYR A 36 -5.00 7.75 2.75
N TYR A 37 -4.07 8.09 1.85
CA TYR A 37 -4.16 9.33 1.06
C TYR A 37 -5.49 9.37 0.29
N GLU A 38 -5.98 8.23 -0.22
CA GLU A 38 -7.28 8.06 -0.88
C GLU A 38 -8.50 8.17 0.06
N ARG A 39 -8.36 7.80 1.35
CA ARG A 39 -9.42 8.02 2.36
C ARG A 39 -9.46 9.45 2.90
N GLY A 40 -8.30 10.12 3.02
CA GLY A 40 -8.24 11.57 3.32
C GLY A 40 -8.90 12.42 2.22
N LEU A 41 -8.78 11.98 0.96
CA LEU A 41 -9.54 12.51 -0.18
C LEU A 41 -11.06 12.33 0.02
N HIS A 42 -11.53 11.20 0.58
CA HIS A 42 -12.95 10.92 0.82
C HIS A 42 -13.59 11.83 1.89
N GLU A 43 -12.90 12.09 3.01
CA GLU A 43 -13.43 12.98 4.07
C GLU A 43 -13.45 14.45 3.64
N THR A 44 -12.51 14.87 2.79
CA THR A 44 -12.39 16.29 2.38
C THR A 44 -13.26 16.64 1.18
N LEU A 45 -13.51 15.70 0.27
CA LEU A 45 -14.12 16.02 -1.01
C LEU A 45 -15.65 16.01 -1.03
N GLN A 46 -16.36 15.50 0.00
CA GLN A 46 -17.82 15.26 -0.07
C GLN A 46 -18.27 14.79 -1.47
N VAL A 47 -17.49 13.92 -2.14
CA VAL A 47 -17.85 13.47 -3.49
C VAL A 47 -19.10 12.64 -3.29
N GLY A 48 -20.22 13.14 -3.81
CA GLY A 48 -21.50 12.48 -3.76
C GLY A 48 -21.34 11.00 -4.12
N SER A 49 -22.06 10.17 -3.36
CA SER A 49 -22.22 8.74 -3.56
C SER A 49 -22.68 8.45 -4.99
N ASP A 50 -21.74 8.40 -5.92
CA ASP A 50 -22.00 7.91 -7.27
C ASP A 50 -21.45 6.49 -7.34
N ARG A 51 -22.35 5.52 -7.55
CA ARG A 51 -22.12 4.08 -7.36
C ARG A 51 -21.09 3.46 -8.33
N LYS A 52 -20.39 4.28 -9.12
CA LYS A 52 -19.45 3.85 -10.17
C LYS A 52 -17.99 3.81 -9.74
N THR A 53 -17.57 4.56 -8.72
CA THR A 53 -16.16 4.52 -8.27
C THR A 53 -15.95 3.34 -7.32
N ARG A 54 -15.44 2.23 -7.84
CA ARG A 54 -15.01 1.07 -7.03
C ARG A 54 -13.50 1.15 -6.78
N TYR A 55 -13.13 1.35 -5.52
CA TYR A 55 -11.76 1.31 -5.04
C TYR A 55 -11.35 -0.16 -4.87
N ILE A 56 -10.50 -0.64 -5.79
CA ILE A 56 -10.05 -2.04 -5.84
C ILE A 56 -8.53 -2.00 -5.73
N SER A 57 -7.96 -2.65 -4.70
CA SER A 57 -6.54 -3.00 -4.69
C SER A 57 -6.29 -3.85 -5.93
N PRO A 58 -5.54 -3.37 -6.93
CA PRO A 58 -5.52 -4.10 -8.17
C PRO A 58 -4.53 -5.26 -8.01
N PRO A 59 -4.97 -6.53 -8.23
CA PRO A 59 -4.05 -7.65 -8.33
C PRO A 59 -3.11 -7.44 -9.53
N PRO A 60 -2.13 -8.33 -9.80
CA PRO A 60 -1.43 -8.33 -11.08
C PRO A 60 -2.42 -8.08 -12.22
N CYS A 61 -2.05 -7.19 -13.16
CA CYS A 61 -2.95 -6.45 -14.06
C CYS A 61 -4.08 -7.29 -14.72
N GLY A 62 -3.91 -8.60 -14.86
CA GLY A 62 -4.85 -9.53 -15.49
C GLY A 62 -6.23 -9.72 -14.83
N THR A 63 -6.61 -8.96 -13.81
CA THR A 63 -7.87 -9.16 -13.06
C THR A 63 -8.81 -7.95 -13.05
N LEU A 64 -8.49 -6.86 -13.74
CA LEU A 64 -9.30 -5.65 -13.73
C LEU A 64 -10.54 -5.74 -14.65
N PRO A 65 -11.72 -5.22 -14.22
CA PRO A 65 -12.89 -5.04 -15.08
C PRO A 65 -12.58 -4.11 -16.26
N LYS A 66 -12.98 -4.51 -17.48
CA LYS A 66 -12.55 -3.89 -18.74
C LYS A 66 -13.11 -2.47 -19.03
N HIS A 67 -14.03 -1.92 -18.23
CA HIS A 67 -14.73 -0.69 -18.58
C HIS A 67 -14.76 0.36 -17.43
N GLU A 68 -14.40 1.60 -17.79
CA GLU A 68 -14.68 2.89 -17.10
C GLU A 68 -13.85 3.33 -15.87
N SER A 69 -12.85 2.59 -15.39
CA SER A 69 -12.08 3.02 -14.20
C SER A 69 -10.74 3.67 -14.55
N SER A 70 -10.48 4.87 -14.00
CA SER A 70 -9.15 5.49 -13.90
C SER A 70 -8.46 4.99 -12.63
N LEU A 71 -7.14 4.76 -12.71
CA LEU A 71 -6.34 4.17 -11.64
C LEU A 71 -5.16 5.09 -11.28
N ALA A 72 -5.00 5.37 -10.00
CA ALA A 72 -3.79 5.98 -9.47
C ALA A 72 -2.90 4.88 -8.89
N LEU A 73 -1.65 4.79 -9.38
CA LEU A 73 -0.66 3.85 -8.87
C LEU A 73 0.44 4.61 -8.16
N THR A 74 0.65 4.28 -6.89
CA THR A 74 1.76 4.82 -6.11
C THR A 74 2.98 3.91 -6.21
N GLU A 75 4.10 4.48 -6.60
CA GLU A 75 5.39 3.82 -6.64
C GLU A 75 6.34 4.41 -5.60
N LYS A 76 7.34 3.65 -5.16
CA LYS A 76 8.31 4.11 -4.16
C LYS A 76 9.64 3.41 -4.41
N ASN A 77 10.74 4.06 -4.02
CA ASN A 77 12.05 3.45 -4.08
C ASN A 77 12.06 2.05 -3.40
N PRO A 78 12.49 0.99 -4.10
CA PRO A 78 12.49 -0.38 -3.58
C PRO A 78 13.33 -0.55 -2.31
N LYS A 79 14.38 0.27 -2.14
CA LYS A 79 15.24 0.27 -0.95
C LYS A 79 14.45 0.72 0.28
N ASP A 80 13.66 1.80 0.17
CA ASP A 80 12.78 2.25 1.26
C ASP A 80 11.57 1.32 1.46
N ILE A 81 11.10 0.65 0.41
CA ILE A 81 10.05 -0.36 0.52
C ILE A 81 10.55 -1.53 1.38
N ALA A 82 11.74 -2.05 1.10
CA ALA A 82 12.32 -3.17 1.85
C ALA A 82 12.42 -2.85 3.35
N VAL A 83 12.95 -1.67 3.71
CA VAL A 83 13.00 -1.23 5.11
C VAL A 83 11.61 -1.08 5.71
N SER A 84 10.69 -0.41 5.01
CA SER A 84 9.32 -0.21 5.53
C SER A 84 8.62 -1.55 5.76
N PHE A 85 8.83 -2.52 4.87
CA PHE A 85 8.20 -3.83 4.95
C PHE A 85 8.80 -4.68 6.06
N TYR A 86 10.11 -4.59 6.28
CA TYR A 86 10.79 -5.23 7.42
C TYR A 86 10.17 -4.80 8.76
N TYR A 87 10.06 -3.48 9.00
CA TYR A 87 9.44 -2.97 10.22
C TYR A 87 7.94 -3.29 10.32
N PHE A 88 7.24 -3.37 9.19
CA PHE A 88 5.85 -3.79 9.19
C PHE A 88 5.69 -5.23 9.66
N HIS A 89 6.55 -6.16 9.23
CA HIS A 89 6.55 -7.55 9.71
C HIS A 89 6.81 -7.65 11.21
N HIS A 90 7.65 -6.79 11.78
CA HIS A 90 7.84 -6.72 13.24
C HIS A 90 6.53 -6.40 13.99
N SER A 91 5.70 -5.52 13.43
CA SER A 91 4.43 -5.08 14.04
C SER A 91 3.24 -5.99 13.73
N ALA A 92 3.17 -6.58 12.53
CA ALA A 92 2.00 -7.27 12.02
C ALA A 92 2.03 -8.76 12.36
N SER A 93 1.24 -9.19 13.33
CA SER A 93 1.27 -10.57 13.87
C SER A 93 0.80 -11.64 12.88
N PHE A 94 0.13 -11.24 11.80
CA PHE A 94 -0.35 -12.13 10.74
C PHE A 94 0.69 -12.36 9.63
N LEU A 95 1.85 -11.71 9.71
CA LEU A 95 3.00 -11.96 8.86
C LEU A 95 4.01 -12.86 9.59
N GLU A 96 4.90 -13.47 8.82
CA GLU A 96 6.00 -14.22 9.39
C GLU A 96 6.98 -13.30 10.14
N ASP A 97 7.69 -13.85 11.12
CA ASP A 97 8.79 -13.13 11.78
C ASP A 97 9.85 -12.78 10.72
N PRO A 98 10.20 -11.49 10.57
CA PRO A 98 11.17 -11.09 9.56
C PRO A 98 12.60 -11.56 9.88
N GLY A 99 12.89 -11.94 11.12
CA GLY A 99 14.25 -12.30 11.53
C GLY A 99 15.20 -11.11 11.45
N THR A 100 16.44 -11.37 11.05
CA THR A 100 17.42 -10.32 10.77
C THR A 100 17.10 -9.59 9.45
N PHE A 101 17.61 -8.37 9.29
CA PHE A 101 17.42 -7.63 8.05
C PHE A 101 18.02 -8.36 6.83
N GLU A 102 19.12 -9.09 7.01
CA GLU A 102 19.74 -9.90 5.95
C GLU A 102 18.82 -11.02 5.46
N GLU A 103 18.29 -11.83 6.38
CA GLU A 103 17.36 -12.91 6.07
C GLU A 103 16.07 -12.38 5.43
N PHE A 104 15.59 -11.22 5.90
CA PHE A 104 14.45 -10.55 5.31
C PHE A 104 14.72 -10.11 3.86
N LEU A 105 15.89 -9.52 3.58
CA LEU A 105 16.26 -9.10 2.23
C LEU A 105 16.33 -10.29 1.27
N ASP A 106 16.83 -11.44 1.71
CA ASP A 106 16.86 -12.66 0.90
C ASP A 106 15.44 -13.08 0.53
N LYS A 107 14.54 -13.18 1.51
CA LYS A 107 13.12 -13.51 1.26
C LYS A 107 12.44 -12.49 0.35
N PHE A 108 12.76 -11.19 0.52
CA PHE A 108 12.22 -10.10 -0.29
C PHE A 108 12.62 -10.23 -1.77
N LEU A 109 13.91 -10.45 -2.04
CA LEU A 109 14.44 -10.58 -3.40
C LEU A 109 13.99 -11.89 -4.07
N GLU A 110 13.85 -12.97 -3.31
CA GLU A 110 13.33 -14.24 -3.81
C GLU A 110 11.81 -14.21 -4.05
N GLY A 111 11.10 -13.20 -3.54
CA GLY A 111 9.64 -13.10 -3.62
C GLY A 111 8.91 -14.09 -2.72
N LYS A 112 9.55 -14.54 -1.63
CA LYS A 112 8.98 -15.47 -0.65
C LYS A 112 8.14 -14.79 0.42
N LEU A 113 8.16 -13.46 0.48
CA LEU A 113 7.30 -12.67 1.37
C LEU A 113 5.87 -12.55 0.82
N ALA A 114 4.97 -12.07 1.67
CA ALA A 114 3.64 -11.67 1.22
C ALA A 114 3.74 -10.69 0.03
N PHE A 115 2.84 -10.88 -0.94
CA PHE A 115 2.72 -10.08 -2.18
C PHE A 115 3.75 -10.37 -3.29
N GLY A 116 4.69 -11.30 -3.08
CA GLY A 116 5.62 -11.74 -4.13
C GLY A 116 6.71 -10.72 -4.44
N LYS A 117 7.30 -10.80 -5.64
CA LYS A 117 8.41 -9.93 -6.04
C LYS A 117 7.95 -8.51 -6.37
N TRP A 118 8.73 -7.54 -5.91
CA TRP A 118 8.54 -6.14 -6.27
C TRP A 118 8.70 -5.89 -7.77
N THR A 119 9.69 -6.52 -8.40
CA THR A 119 9.96 -6.38 -9.84
C THR A 119 8.80 -6.88 -10.69
N ASP A 120 8.24 -8.04 -10.37
CA ASP A 120 7.04 -8.58 -11.03
C ASP A 120 5.85 -7.61 -10.94
N HIS A 121 5.64 -7.00 -9.77
CA HIS A 121 4.58 -6.02 -9.57
C HIS A 121 4.77 -4.79 -10.47
N ILE A 122 5.96 -4.18 -10.47
CA ILE A 122 6.25 -3.00 -11.29
C ILE A 122 6.13 -3.32 -12.77
N LYS A 123 6.70 -4.45 -13.23
CA LYS A 123 6.60 -4.90 -14.62
C LYS A 123 5.15 -5.12 -15.04
N SER A 124 4.34 -5.73 -14.18
CA SER A 124 2.92 -6.00 -14.47
C SER A 124 2.15 -4.71 -14.76
N TRP A 125 2.41 -3.66 -13.99
CA TRP A 125 1.75 -2.36 -14.14
C TRP A 125 2.31 -1.55 -15.30
N LYS A 126 3.63 -1.39 -15.37
CA LYS A 126 4.28 -0.58 -16.41
C LYS A 126 4.07 -1.15 -17.82
N ASN A 127 3.99 -2.47 -17.96
CA ASN A 127 3.69 -3.13 -19.24
C ASN A 127 2.18 -3.28 -19.49
N ALA A 128 1.32 -2.86 -18.56
CA ALA A 128 -0.11 -2.87 -18.78
C ALA A 128 -0.49 -1.91 -19.91
N LYS A 129 -1.22 -2.41 -20.91
CA LYS A 129 -1.75 -1.59 -22.03
C LYS A 129 -2.97 -0.77 -21.62
N LEU A 130 -2.92 -0.16 -20.44
CA LEU A 130 -3.99 0.66 -19.87
C LEU A 130 -3.80 2.16 -20.14
N ARG A 131 -2.69 2.55 -20.79
CA ARG A 131 -2.40 3.89 -21.34
C ARG A 131 -2.81 5.02 -20.39
N ASP A 132 -3.70 5.89 -20.85
CA ASP A 132 -4.25 7.10 -20.24
C ASP A 132 -5.18 6.83 -19.05
N ARG A 133 -5.46 5.56 -18.73
CA ARG A 133 -6.26 5.18 -17.56
C ARG A 133 -5.42 5.04 -16.30
N ILE A 134 -4.10 5.16 -16.37
CA ILE A 134 -3.22 5.08 -15.21
C ILE A 134 -2.46 6.40 -15.04
N ILE A 135 -2.53 6.97 -13.84
CA ILE A 135 -1.56 7.96 -13.38
C ILE A 135 -0.57 7.27 -12.44
N TYR A 136 0.72 7.41 -12.75
CA TYR A 136 1.80 6.99 -11.86
C TYR A 136 2.22 8.17 -11.00
N ILE A 137 2.27 7.96 -9.69
CA ILE A 137 2.67 8.95 -8.70
C ILE A 137 3.73 8.28 -7.82
N THR A 138 4.86 8.93 -7.62
CA THR A 138 5.88 8.43 -6.70
C THR A 138 5.64 8.96 -5.29
N TYR A 139 6.04 8.17 -4.29
CA TYR A 139 6.07 8.63 -2.91
C TYR A 139 7.02 9.81 -2.73
N GLU A 140 8.10 9.83 -3.49
CA GLU A 140 9.08 10.89 -3.54
C GLU A 140 8.46 12.22 -4.00
N GLU A 141 7.68 12.23 -5.09
CA GLU A 141 6.92 13.42 -5.55
C GLU A 141 5.91 13.89 -4.49
N MET A 142 5.20 12.96 -3.84
CA MET A 142 4.27 13.31 -2.74
C MET A 142 4.99 13.94 -1.55
N LYS A 143 6.25 13.57 -1.31
CA LYS A 143 7.05 14.13 -0.23
C LYS A 143 7.65 15.48 -0.60
N GLU A 144 7.91 15.73 -1.87
CA GLU A 144 8.46 16.97 -2.40
C GLU A 144 7.38 18.07 -2.50
N ASP A 145 6.28 17.79 -3.19
CA ASP A 145 5.17 18.74 -3.38
C ASP A 145 3.82 18.02 -3.44
N LEU A 146 3.25 17.78 -2.26
CA LEU A 146 1.94 17.14 -2.15
C LEU A 146 0.80 17.94 -2.82
N PRO A 147 0.69 19.28 -2.68
CA PRO A 147 -0.28 20.07 -3.43
C PRO A 147 -0.20 19.87 -4.95
N ALA A 148 0.99 19.83 -5.54
CA ALA A 148 1.17 19.58 -6.97
C ALA A 148 0.67 18.19 -7.38
N VAL A 149 0.97 17.15 -6.59
CA VAL A 149 0.46 15.79 -6.83
C VAL A 149 -1.07 15.74 -6.74
N VAL A 150 -1.67 16.37 -5.73
CA VAL A 150 -3.13 16.42 -5.58
C VAL A 150 -3.77 17.16 -6.76
N ARG A 151 -3.15 18.24 -7.24
CA ARG A 151 -3.60 18.96 -8.44
C ARG A 151 -3.56 18.06 -9.69
N SER A 152 -2.45 17.35 -9.90
CA SER A 152 -2.30 16.40 -11.01
C SER A 152 -3.35 15.29 -10.96
N LEU A 153 -3.58 14.69 -9.78
CA LEU A 153 -4.61 13.68 -9.57
C LEU A 153 -6.03 14.24 -9.82
N SER A 154 -6.31 15.46 -9.35
CA SER A 154 -7.58 16.14 -9.59
C SER A 154 -7.85 16.37 -11.09
N SER A 155 -6.84 16.81 -11.84
CA SER A 155 -6.94 16.99 -13.29
C SER A 155 -7.12 15.65 -14.01
N PHE A 156 -6.38 14.62 -13.61
CA PHE A 156 -6.52 13.26 -14.14
C PHE A 156 -7.92 12.67 -13.93
N LEU A 157 -8.55 12.94 -12.79
CA LEU A 157 -9.92 12.53 -12.48
C LEU A 157 -10.99 13.46 -13.08
N GLY A 158 -10.60 14.52 -13.79
CA GLY A 158 -11.51 15.49 -14.40
C GLY A 158 -12.32 16.31 -13.39
N LYS A 159 -11.83 16.47 -12.15
CA LYS A 159 -12.54 17.17 -11.07
C LYS A 159 -12.20 18.65 -10.96
N ASN A 160 -10.98 19.05 -11.35
CA ASN A 160 -10.51 20.44 -11.35
C ASN A 160 -10.82 21.21 -10.04
N LEU A 161 -10.29 20.71 -8.92
CA LEU A 161 -10.45 21.30 -7.59
C LEU A 161 -9.82 22.70 -7.49
N SER A 162 -10.38 23.54 -6.61
CA SER A 162 -9.79 24.84 -6.28
C SER A 162 -8.51 24.68 -5.46
N ASP A 163 -7.61 25.68 -5.55
CA ASP A 163 -6.36 25.65 -4.79
C ASP A 163 -6.59 25.58 -3.27
N GLU A 164 -7.64 26.21 -2.74
CA GLU A 164 -7.99 26.11 -1.32
C GLU A 164 -8.28 24.65 -0.90
N VAL A 165 -9.08 23.94 -1.70
CA VAL A 165 -9.41 22.53 -1.45
C VAL A 165 -8.17 21.65 -1.59
N ILE A 166 -7.31 21.93 -2.58
CA ILE A 166 -6.04 21.21 -2.77
C ILE A 166 -5.14 21.34 -1.54
N HIS A 167 -4.95 22.56 -1.03
CA HIS A 167 -4.12 22.78 0.17
C HIS A 167 -4.73 22.12 1.41
N LYS A 168 -6.06 22.14 1.55
CA LYS A 168 -6.74 21.45 2.64
C LYS A 168 -6.53 19.94 2.59
N ILE A 169 -6.66 19.32 1.41
CA ILE A 169 -6.37 17.89 1.20
C ILE A 169 -4.91 17.60 1.55
N ALA A 170 -3.97 18.38 1.01
CA ALA A 170 -2.54 18.19 1.26
C ALA A 170 -2.21 18.29 2.75
N HIS A 171 -2.83 19.24 3.48
CA HIS A 171 -2.68 19.35 4.92
C HIS A 171 -3.18 18.09 5.66
N HIS A 172 -4.40 17.62 5.36
CA HIS A 172 -4.95 16.42 6.00
C HIS A 172 -4.20 15.14 5.66
N CYS A 173 -3.61 15.08 4.48
CA CYS A 173 -2.76 13.99 4.02
C CYS A 173 -1.27 14.18 4.40
N SER A 174 -0.92 15.20 5.19
CA SER A 174 0.44 15.35 5.68
C SER A 174 0.77 14.25 6.69
N PHE A 175 2.05 13.86 6.75
CA PHE A 175 2.46 12.76 7.61
C PHE A 175 2.14 13.01 9.09
N ASP A 176 2.33 14.23 9.58
CA ASP A 176 2.08 14.56 10.99
C ASP A 176 0.59 14.52 11.33
N VAL A 177 -0.28 14.99 10.42
CA VAL A 177 -1.73 14.90 10.60
C VAL A 177 -2.18 13.45 10.57
N MET A 178 -1.70 12.66 9.61
CA MET A 178 -2.02 11.24 9.50
C MET A 178 -1.47 10.42 10.68
N LYS A 179 -0.30 10.74 11.20
CA LYS A 179 0.30 10.03 12.32
C LYS A 179 -0.52 10.19 13.60
N ASN A 180 -1.16 11.34 13.76
CA ASN A 180 -1.96 11.67 14.94
C ASN A 180 -3.45 11.37 14.79
N ASN A 181 -3.93 10.99 13.59
CA ASN A 181 -5.32 10.65 13.37
C ASN A 181 -5.57 9.13 13.63
N PRO A 182 -6.43 8.76 14.61
CA PRO A 182 -6.71 7.35 14.95
C PRO A 182 -7.28 6.51 13.80
N MET A 183 -7.98 7.15 12.87
CA MET A 183 -8.51 6.47 11.69
C MET A 183 -7.36 6.00 10.79
N SER A 184 -6.24 6.75 10.77
CA SER A 184 -5.13 6.60 9.81
C SER A 184 -3.89 5.93 10.31
N ASN A 185 -3.60 6.06 11.59
CA ASN A 185 -2.41 5.50 12.19
C ASN A 185 -2.58 4.04 12.65
N PHE A 186 -3.74 3.44 12.40
CA PHE A 186 -4.08 2.06 12.80
C PHE A 186 -4.09 1.82 14.32
N SER A 187 -4.14 2.88 15.14
CA SER A 187 -4.21 2.75 16.61
C SER A 187 -5.49 2.08 17.10
N LEU A 188 -6.57 2.12 16.31
CA LEU A 188 -7.82 1.43 16.61
C LEU A 188 -7.75 -0.09 16.33
N VAL A 189 -6.71 -0.56 15.64
CA VAL A 189 -6.53 -2.00 15.38
C VAL A 189 -6.01 -2.68 16.65
N PRO A 190 -6.66 -3.76 17.12
CA PRO A 190 -6.22 -4.48 18.31
C PRO A 190 -4.75 -4.92 18.24
N LYS A 191 -4.03 -4.82 19.37
CA LYS A 191 -2.61 -5.20 19.51
C LYS A 191 -2.31 -6.63 19.03
N ILE A 192 -3.28 -7.54 19.16
CA ILE A 192 -3.17 -8.91 18.66
C ILE A 192 -2.94 -8.99 17.14
N TYR A 193 -3.25 -7.94 16.38
CA TYR A 193 -3.05 -7.86 14.93
C TYR A 193 -1.92 -6.92 14.52
N ILE A 194 -1.84 -5.74 15.14
CA ILE A 194 -0.77 -4.77 14.90
C ILE A 194 -0.24 -4.28 16.25
N ASP A 195 1.00 -4.67 16.54
CA ASP A 195 1.70 -4.26 17.75
C ASP A 195 2.53 -3.00 17.50
N HIS A 196 1.92 -1.85 17.79
CA HIS A 196 2.53 -0.53 17.63
C HIS A 196 3.70 -0.28 18.61
N GLU A 197 3.86 -1.08 19.66
CA GLU A 197 5.00 -0.97 20.58
C GLU A 197 6.29 -1.51 19.95
N LYS A 198 6.18 -2.49 19.05
CA LYS A 198 7.33 -3.01 18.29
C LYS A 198 7.73 -2.06 17.17
N SER A 199 6.75 -1.66 16.36
CA SER A 199 6.94 -0.62 15.36
C SER A 199 5.60 0.05 15.07
N PRO A 200 5.51 1.39 15.14
CA PRO A 200 4.31 2.07 14.72
C PRO A 200 4.09 1.90 13.21
N PHE A 201 2.82 1.79 12.81
CA PHE A 201 2.44 1.64 11.41
C PHE A 201 2.89 2.84 10.55
N LEU A 202 2.62 4.07 11.01
CA LEU A 202 3.18 5.30 10.44
C LEU A 202 4.52 5.62 11.13
N ARG A 203 5.60 5.05 10.60
CA ARG A 203 6.93 5.06 11.24
C ARG A 203 7.66 6.41 11.15
N LYS A 204 8.26 6.72 9.98
CA LYS A 204 9.08 7.92 9.77
C LYS A 204 8.53 8.91 8.73
N GLY A 205 7.86 8.43 7.68
CA GLY A 205 7.30 9.31 6.65
C GLY A 205 8.35 10.09 5.84
N VAL A 206 9.54 9.52 5.66
CA VAL A 206 10.67 10.12 4.94
C VAL A 206 11.12 9.25 3.77
N THR A 207 11.78 9.85 2.81
CA THR A 207 12.51 9.19 1.72
C THR A 207 13.97 9.01 2.10
N GLY A 208 14.61 7.94 1.60
CA GLY A 208 16.03 7.69 1.82
C GLY A 208 16.39 7.13 3.20
N ASP A 209 15.41 6.67 4.00
CA ASP A 209 15.72 6.07 5.30
C ASP A 209 16.53 4.77 5.13
N TRP A 210 16.42 4.11 3.98
CA TRP A 210 17.23 2.93 3.63
C TRP A 210 18.72 3.11 3.85
N LYS A 211 19.27 4.33 3.72
CA LYS A 211 20.68 4.63 3.97
C LYS A 211 21.13 4.32 5.39
N ASN A 212 20.19 4.29 6.35
CA ASN A 212 20.46 4.02 7.76
C ASN A 212 20.39 2.52 8.11
N HIS A 213 19.94 1.65 7.19
CA HIS A 213 19.69 0.23 7.47
C HIS A 213 20.54 -0.70 6.61
N PHE A 214 20.80 -0.31 5.36
CA PHE A 214 21.62 -1.13 4.47
C PHE A 214 23.11 -0.99 4.80
N THR A 215 23.79 -2.12 4.95
CA THR A 215 25.24 -2.16 4.79
C THR A 215 25.61 -2.00 3.31
N SER A 216 26.85 -1.59 3.02
CA SER A 216 27.33 -1.44 1.65
C SER A 216 27.21 -2.73 0.83
N GLU A 217 27.47 -3.89 1.47
CA GLU A 217 27.39 -5.19 0.80
C GLU A 217 25.94 -5.60 0.50
N GLN A 218 25.03 -5.42 1.47
CA GLN A 218 23.60 -5.62 1.26
C GLN A 218 23.05 -4.76 0.14
N LEU A 219 23.43 -3.48 0.12
CA LEU A 219 22.99 -2.53 -0.89
C LEU A 219 23.47 -2.97 -2.28
N ARG A 220 24.75 -3.32 -2.42
CA ARG A 220 25.35 -3.78 -3.67
C ARG A 220 24.62 -5.01 -4.21
N ARG A 221 24.38 -6.01 -3.35
CA ARG A 221 23.64 -7.22 -3.71
C ARG A 221 22.21 -6.90 -4.12
N PHE A 222 21.49 -6.10 -3.34
CA PHE A 222 20.11 -5.69 -3.61
C PHE A 222 19.99 -4.97 -4.95
N CYS A 223 20.82 -3.93 -5.16
CA CYS A 223 20.89 -3.17 -6.41
C CYS A 223 21.18 -4.08 -7.60
N SER A 224 22.20 -4.94 -7.49
CA SER A 224 22.58 -5.86 -8.58
C SER A 224 21.45 -6.83 -8.94
N THR A 225 20.75 -7.38 -7.95
CA THR A 225 19.63 -8.31 -8.20
C THR A 225 18.46 -7.60 -8.86
N ILE A 226 18.02 -6.46 -8.32
CA ILE A 226 16.91 -5.69 -8.90
C ILE A 226 17.28 -5.20 -10.30
N LYS A 227 18.50 -4.71 -10.52
CA LYS A 227 18.96 -4.25 -11.84
C LYS A 227 18.89 -5.38 -12.86
N LYS A 228 19.43 -6.56 -12.52
CA LYS A 228 19.39 -7.76 -13.36
C LYS A 228 17.95 -8.20 -13.67
N GLU A 229 17.06 -8.18 -12.69
CA GLU A 229 15.67 -8.54 -12.91
C GLU A 229 14.94 -7.51 -13.79
N MET A 230 15.32 -6.24 -13.75
CA MET A 230 14.73 -5.17 -14.55
C MET A 230 15.39 -5.01 -15.94
N GLU A 231 16.41 -5.81 -16.27
CA GLU A 231 17.04 -5.80 -17.59
C GLU A 231 16.02 -6.14 -18.70
N GLY A 232 16.09 -5.40 -19.80
CA GLY A 232 15.22 -5.59 -20.97
C GLY A 232 13.84 -4.93 -20.87
N GLU A 233 13.49 -4.32 -19.74
CA GLU A 233 12.27 -3.53 -19.63
C GLU A 233 12.39 -2.21 -20.41
N SER A 234 11.30 -1.81 -21.08
CA SER A 234 11.29 -0.61 -21.96
C SER A 234 11.01 0.71 -21.23
N PHE A 235 10.66 0.64 -19.95
CA PHE A 235 10.33 1.81 -19.13
C PHE A 235 11.47 2.16 -18.18
N THR A 236 11.53 3.44 -17.79
CA THR A 236 12.49 3.93 -16.80
C THR A 236 11.87 3.97 -15.41
N LEU A 237 12.72 3.82 -14.39
CA LEU A 237 12.35 4.05 -13.00
C LEU A 237 12.77 5.47 -12.58
N PRO A 238 12.03 6.13 -11.69
CA PRO A 238 12.33 7.50 -11.26
C PRO A 238 13.48 7.57 -10.22
N TRP A 239 14.00 6.42 -9.77
CA TRP A 239 15.15 6.33 -8.87
C TRP A 239 16.31 5.58 -9.51
N SER A 240 17.53 5.94 -9.08
CA SER A 240 18.72 5.16 -9.43
C SER A 240 18.71 3.80 -8.72
N LEU A 241 19.02 2.76 -9.50
CA LEU A 241 19.27 1.40 -9.01
C LEU A 241 20.75 1.16 -8.71
N ASP A 242 21.61 2.17 -8.83
CA ASP A 242 23.00 2.10 -8.42
C ASP A 242 23.16 2.33 -6.90
#